data_AF-A0A4Q7MYW5-F1
#
_entry.id   AF-A0A4Q7MYW5-F1
#
_cell.length_a   1.000
_cell.length_b   1.000
_cell.length_c   1.000
_cell.angle_alpha   90.00
_cell.angle_beta   90.00
_cell.angle_gamma   90.00
#
_symmetry.space_group_name_H-M   'P 1'
#
loop_
_entity.id
_entity.type
_entity.pdbx_description
1 polymer ?
#
loop_
_entity_poly.entity_id
_entity_poly.type
_entity_poly.pdbx_seq_one_letter_code
_entity_poly.pdbx_strand_id
1 'polypeptide(L)'
;MRQIFNWALSVLLLSVLFTACSKDDEAAVPAPDITGIEIGSDNSKIAYAGSDIHIEAKITAPGNIGSVTVEIHPEAGSGWKFDSVYTTGFAGLKSAEFHKHIDIPAEALTGHYHLHFVVTDQRGQKKEFEVEIEIKNDPTLPSISELDLALEDGGAELHLETDITAPNKIAKVEVEIHGNWEKEFSFTDAAMVGQTNFHFHKHLDISAAPKGHYHVHLKVIDQAGKEKEFEDHFDKP
;
A
#
# COMPACT_ATOMS: atom_id res chain seq x y z
N MET A 1 37.38 -13.53 -95.19
CA MET A 1 38.67 -12.93 -94.78
C MET A 1 38.44 -12.24 -93.45
N ARG A 2 39.19 -12.64 -92.41
CA ARG A 2 39.40 -12.01 -91.08
C ARG A 2 38.16 -11.84 -90.16
N GLN A 3 38.04 -12.55 -89.02
CA GLN A 3 38.84 -12.53 -87.77
C GLN A 3 38.56 -11.28 -86.89
N ILE A 4 38.05 -11.59 -85.68
CA ILE A 4 38.19 -10.93 -84.35
C ILE A 4 37.70 -9.50 -84.13
N PHE A 5 36.78 -9.33 -83.16
CA PHE A 5 37.08 -8.52 -81.97
C PHE A 5 36.15 -8.85 -80.77
N ASN A 6 36.76 -9.35 -79.70
CA ASN A 6 36.21 -9.33 -78.34
C ASN A 6 36.16 -7.88 -77.83
N TRP A 7 35.12 -7.49 -77.08
CA TRP A 7 35.30 -7.18 -75.67
C TRP A 7 33.95 -6.90 -74.99
N ALA A 8 33.58 -7.84 -74.12
CA ALA A 8 32.63 -7.59 -73.06
C ALA A 8 33.21 -6.55 -72.10
N LEU A 9 32.48 -5.48 -71.84
CA LEU A 9 32.70 -4.59 -70.71
C LEU A 9 31.37 -4.44 -69.98
N SER A 10 30.99 -5.49 -69.24
CA SER A 10 29.90 -5.42 -68.26
C SER A 10 30.40 -4.59 -67.08
N VAL A 11 29.91 -3.35 -67.00
CA VAL A 11 30.10 -2.46 -65.85
C VAL A 11 29.40 -3.10 -64.66
N LEU A 12 30.19 -3.67 -63.75
CA LEU A 12 29.72 -4.13 -62.44
C LEU A 12 29.47 -2.90 -61.57
N LEU A 13 28.21 -2.44 -61.48
CA LEU A 13 27.78 -1.51 -60.46
C LEU A 13 27.88 -2.20 -59.10
N LEU A 14 28.92 -1.86 -58.34
CA LEU A 14 29.07 -2.23 -56.94
C LEU A 14 28.19 -1.28 -56.11
N SER A 15 26.92 -1.63 -55.94
CA SER A 15 26.05 -0.98 -54.95
C SER A 15 26.49 -1.42 -53.55
N VAL A 16 27.37 -0.62 -52.94
CA VAL A 16 27.72 -0.74 -51.53
C VAL A 16 26.51 -0.27 -50.73
N LEU A 17 25.69 -1.23 -50.28
CA LEU A 17 24.69 -1.00 -49.26
C LEU A 17 25.43 -0.86 -47.92
N PHE A 18 25.74 0.38 -47.52
CA PHE A 18 26.10 0.66 -46.14
C PHE A 18 24.83 0.56 -45.29
N THR A 19 24.58 -0.62 -44.73
CA THR A 19 23.61 -0.77 -43.64
C THR A 19 24.30 -0.27 -42.37
N ALA A 20 24.24 1.03 -42.11
CA ALA A 20 24.57 1.57 -40.80
C ALA A 20 23.43 1.21 -39.85
N CYS A 21 23.44 -0.02 -39.31
CA CYS A 21 22.73 -0.29 -38.07
C CYS A 21 23.52 0.40 -36.96
N SER A 22 23.19 1.66 -36.67
CA SER A 22 23.43 2.19 -35.32
C SER A 22 22.57 1.33 -34.39
N LYS A 23 23.22 0.40 -33.69
CA LYS A 23 22.69 -0.05 -32.41
C LYS A 23 22.86 1.13 -31.48
N ASP A 24 21.89 2.04 -31.50
CA ASP A 24 21.67 2.93 -30.38
C ASP A 24 21.24 2.00 -29.24
N ASP A 25 22.22 1.64 -28.41
CA ASP A 25 21.97 1.09 -27.09
C ASP A 25 21.41 2.24 -26.25
N GLU A 26 20.14 2.58 -26.50
CA GLU A 26 19.32 3.37 -25.57
C GLU A 26 19.43 2.68 -24.21
N ALA A 27 20.03 3.37 -23.25
CA ALA A 27 20.21 2.82 -21.91
C ALA A 27 18.87 2.32 -21.39
N ALA A 28 18.79 1.03 -21.07
CA ALA A 28 17.56 0.42 -20.60
C ALA A 28 17.08 1.16 -19.34
N VAL A 29 15.90 1.80 -19.41
CA VAL A 29 15.28 2.41 -18.21
C VAL A 29 15.05 1.29 -17.18
N PRO A 30 15.52 1.43 -15.93
CA PRO A 30 15.39 0.38 -14.92
C PRO A 30 13.93 0.00 -14.66
N ALA A 31 13.71 -1.24 -14.23
CA ALA A 31 12.42 -1.73 -13.77
C ALA A 31 11.98 -1.00 -12.48
N PRO A 32 10.68 -1.09 -12.11
CA PRO A 32 10.21 -0.60 -10.81
C PRO A 32 10.93 -1.22 -9.62
N ASP A 33 10.83 -0.54 -8.49
CA ASP A 33 11.24 -1.07 -7.20
C ASP A 33 10.17 -0.80 -6.13
N ILE A 34 10.14 -1.68 -5.12
CA ILE A 34 9.19 -1.66 -4.00
C ILE A 34 10.00 -1.75 -2.71
N THR A 35 9.78 -0.82 -1.79
CA THR A 35 10.48 -0.74 -0.50
C THR A 35 9.51 -0.35 0.61
N GLY A 36 9.90 -0.49 1.88
CA GLY A 36 9.07 -0.08 3.01
C GLY A 36 7.72 -0.80 3.05
N ILE A 37 7.73 -2.13 2.85
CA ILE A 37 6.50 -2.93 2.82
C ILE A 37 6.06 -3.23 4.24
N GLU A 38 4.82 -2.87 4.56
CA GLU A 38 4.12 -3.24 5.79
C GLU A 38 2.77 -3.87 5.45
N ILE A 39 2.43 -4.97 6.16
CA ILE A 39 1.21 -5.75 5.92
C ILE A 39 0.62 -6.18 7.27
N GLY A 40 -0.62 -5.74 7.51
CA GLY A 40 -1.27 -5.81 8.81
C GLY A 40 -0.55 -4.94 9.86
N SER A 41 -1.14 -4.80 11.04
CA SER A 41 -0.55 -4.01 12.14
C SER A 41 0.84 -4.52 12.50
N ASP A 42 1.80 -3.60 12.68
CA ASP A 42 3.21 -3.88 13.02
C ASP A 42 3.86 -4.91 12.07
N ASN A 43 3.49 -4.89 10.79
CA ASN A 43 3.90 -5.88 9.78
C ASN A 43 3.68 -7.35 10.19
N SER A 44 2.69 -7.61 11.05
CA SER A 44 2.43 -8.94 11.62
C SER A 44 1.99 -9.99 10.60
N LYS A 45 1.52 -9.55 9.42
CA LYS A 45 0.94 -10.41 8.36
C LYS A 45 -0.29 -11.17 8.81
N ILE A 46 -0.95 -10.69 9.87
CA ILE A 46 -2.17 -11.25 10.41
C ILE A 46 -3.31 -10.30 10.08
N ALA A 47 -4.43 -10.87 9.65
CA ALA A 47 -5.68 -10.14 9.52
C ALA A 47 -6.83 -10.93 10.16
N TYR A 48 -7.97 -10.29 10.34
CA TYR A 48 -9.13 -10.90 10.98
C TYR A 48 -10.33 -10.83 10.04
N ALA A 49 -11.10 -11.92 9.95
CA ALA A 49 -12.34 -11.95 9.19
C ALA A 49 -13.30 -10.85 9.68
N GLY A 50 -13.93 -10.12 8.75
CA GLY A 50 -14.82 -9.00 9.06
C GLY A 50 -14.10 -7.71 9.44
N SER A 51 -12.78 -7.63 9.19
CA SER A 51 -11.95 -6.44 9.35
C SER A 51 -11.20 -6.17 8.04
N ASP A 52 -10.47 -5.07 7.94
CA ASP A 52 -9.53 -4.87 6.86
C ASP A 52 -8.13 -5.45 7.16
N ILE A 53 -7.31 -5.54 6.11
CA ILE A 53 -5.85 -5.64 6.19
C ILE A 53 -5.22 -4.38 5.58
N HIS A 54 -4.43 -3.68 6.39
CA HIS A 54 -3.56 -2.59 5.95
C HIS A 54 -2.42 -3.13 5.07
N ILE A 55 -2.11 -2.41 3.99
CA ILE A 55 -0.94 -2.62 3.15
C ILE A 55 -0.29 -1.27 2.84
N GLU A 56 0.97 -1.13 3.23
CA GLU A 56 1.83 -0.01 2.85
C GLU A 56 2.99 -0.46 1.95
N ALA A 57 3.35 0.37 0.97
CA ALA A 57 4.61 0.25 0.24
C ALA A 57 5.05 1.57 -0.41
N LYS A 58 6.36 1.84 -0.44
CA LYS A 58 6.97 2.89 -1.27
C LYS A 58 7.37 2.35 -2.62
N ILE A 59 6.84 2.97 -3.68
CA ILE A 59 7.03 2.55 -5.07
C ILE A 59 7.92 3.56 -5.77
N THR A 60 8.89 3.07 -6.55
CA THR A 60 9.61 3.87 -7.55
C THR A 60 9.56 3.19 -8.90
N ALA A 61 9.34 3.95 -9.97
CA ALA A 61 9.32 3.44 -11.34
C ALA A 61 9.95 4.48 -12.28
N PRO A 62 11.23 4.32 -12.66
CA PRO A 62 11.88 5.26 -13.57
C PRO A 62 11.16 5.39 -14.92
N GLY A 63 10.53 4.31 -15.38
CA GLY A 63 9.63 4.25 -16.55
C GLY A 63 8.21 4.77 -16.33
N ASN A 64 7.95 5.43 -15.20
CA ASN A 64 6.66 5.87 -14.67
C ASN A 64 5.72 4.70 -14.34
N ILE A 65 5.03 4.78 -13.21
CA ILE A 65 4.08 3.75 -12.78
C ILE A 65 2.95 3.68 -13.82
N GLY A 66 2.61 2.46 -14.25
CA GLY A 66 1.43 2.16 -15.06
C GLY A 66 0.27 1.75 -14.19
N SER A 67 0.49 0.74 -13.34
CA SER A 67 -0.49 0.26 -12.37
C SER A 67 0.18 -0.40 -11.15
N VAL A 68 -0.59 -0.50 -10.07
CA VAL A 68 -0.31 -1.35 -8.90
C VAL A 68 -1.41 -2.39 -8.82
N THR A 69 -1.08 -3.67 -8.71
CA THR A 69 -2.04 -4.77 -8.61
C THR A 69 -1.86 -5.44 -7.26
N VAL A 70 -2.97 -5.71 -6.58
CA VAL A 70 -2.99 -6.50 -5.35
C VAL A 70 -3.93 -7.67 -5.54
N GLU A 71 -3.42 -8.87 -5.34
CA GLU A 71 -4.20 -10.10 -5.35
C GLU A 71 -4.02 -10.79 -4.01
N ILE A 72 -5.13 -11.27 -3.42
CA ILE A 72 -5.11 -12.09 -2.21
C ILE A 72 -5.94 -13.34 -2.47
N HIS A 73 -5.39 -14.51 -2.21
CA HIS A 73 -6.12 -15.77 -2.36
C HIS A 73 -5.64 -16.83 -1.38
N PRO A 74 -6.46 -17.86 -1.07
CA PRO A 74 -6.04 -18.91 -0.14
C PRO A 74 -4.81 -19.63 -0.68
N GLU A 75 -3.92 -20.06 0.21
CA GLU A 75 -2.77 -20.94 -0.10
C GLU A 75 -3.25 -22.22 -0.79
N ALA A 76 -4.33 -22.80 -0.25
CA ALA A 76 -4.91 -24.02 -0.75
C ALA A 76 -6.43 -24.02 -0.62
N GLY A 77 -7.10 -24.77 -1.50
CA GLY A 77 -8.54 -24.99 -1.44
C GLY A 77 -9.37 -23.81 -1.94
N SER A 78 -10.55 -23.64 -1.33
CA SER A 78 -11.51 -22.59 -1.65
C SER A 78 -11.62 -21.61 -0.50
N GLY A 79 -11.82 -20.33 -0.79
CA GLY A 79 -11.98 -19.29 0.21
C GLY A 79 -12.17 -17.93 -0.46
N TRP A 80 -12.16 -16.88 0.36
CA TRP A 80 -12.19 -15.49 -0.10
C TRP A 80 -11.04 -15.22 -1.08
N LYS A 81 -11.30 -14.39 -2.08
CA LYS A 81 -10.27 -13.89 -3.01
C LYS A 81 -10.49 -12.41 -3.22
N PHE A 82 -9.39 -11.70 -3.42
CA PHE A 82 -9.36 -10.30 -3.77
C PHE A 82 -8.43 -10.10 -4.97
N ASP A 83 -8.85 -9.22 -5.88
CA ASP A 83 -8.07 -8.79 -7.04
C ASP A 83 -8.46 -7.35 -7.33
N SER A 84 -7.48 -6.45 -7.33
CA SER A 84 -7.69 -5.06 -7.72
C SER A 84 -6.47 -4.46 -8.40
N VAL A 85 -6.76 -3.61 -9.38
CA VAL A 85 -5.77 -2.83 -10.13
C VAL A 85 -5.99 -1.34 -9.87
N TYR A 86 -4.99 -0.71 -9.30
CA TYR A 86 -4.96 0.71 -8.97
C TYR A 86 -4.20 1.49 -10.04
N THR A 87 -4.82 2.55 -10.55
CA THR A 87 -4.25 3.46 -11.55
C THR A 87 -4.43 4.92 -11.14
N THR A 88 -5.60 5.29 -10.62
CA THR A 88 -5.86 6.61 -10.05
C THR A 88 -4.91 6.90 -8.89
N GLY A 89 -4.21 8.04 -8.93
CA GLY A 89 -3.22 8.42 -7.92
C GLY A 89 -1.84 7.78 -8.13
N PHE A 90 -1.67 6.87 -9.09
CA PHE A 90 -0.40 6.18 -9.35
C PHE A 90 0.12 6.38 -10.77
N ALA A 91 -0.75 6.19 -11.77
CA ALA A 91 -0.36 6.16 -13.17
C ALA A 91 0.32 7.46 -13.63
N GLY A 92 1.48 7.32 -14.27
CA GLY A 92 2.30 8.44 -14.76
C GLY A 92 3.28 9.01 -13.73
N LEU A 93 3.18 8.64 -12.44
CA LEU A 93 4.11 9.10 -11.42
C LEU A 93 5.43 8.32 -11.47
N LYS A 94 6.53 8.96 -11.07
CA LYS A 94 7.84 8.28 -10.90
C LYS A 94 7.98 7.57 -9.57
N SER A 95 7.21 8.00 -8.58
CA SER A 95 7.17 7.43 -7.24
C SER A 95 5.80 7.67 -6.63
N ALA A 96 5.36 6.77 -5.77
CA ALA A 96 4.12 6.88 -5.02
C ALA A 96 4.23 6.07 -3.74
N GLU A 97 3.45 6.44 -2.74
CA GLU A 97 3.19 5.60 -1.57
C GLU A 97 1.85 4.90 -1.80
N PHE A 98 1.86 3.58 -1.66
CA PHE A 98 0.66 2.78 -1.63
C PHE A 98 0.27 2.62 -0.18
N HIS A 99 -0.89 3.13 0.20
CA HIS A 99 -1.52 2.88 1.50
C HIS A 99 -2.97 2.52 1.22
N LYS A 100 -3.33 1.26 1.45
CA LYS A 100 -4.70 0.77 1.24
C LYS A 100 -5.08 -0.20 2.35
N HIS A 101 -6.34 -0.09 2.74
CA HIS A 101 -7.04 -1.05 3.58
C HIS A 101 -7.88 -1.93 2.66
N ILE A 102 -7.72 -3.24 2.76
CA ILE A 102 -8.51 -4.21 1.99
C ILE A 102 -9.47 -4.90 2.93
N ASP A 103 -10.77 -4.67 2.74
CA ASP A 103 -11.83 -5.31 3.53
C ASP A 103 -11.83 -6.84 3.33
N ILE A 104 -11.82 -7.55 4.44
CA ILE A 104 -11.97 -9.00 4.50
C ILE A 104 -13.40 -9.32 4.93
N PRO A 105 -14.17 -10.10 4.14
CA PRO A 105 -15.52 -10.49 4.51
C PRO A 105 -15.57 -11.20 5.87
N ALA A 106 -16.66 -11.00 6.62
CA ALA A 106 -16.86 -11.64 7.92
C ALA A 106 -16.92 -13.18 7.82
N GLU A 107 -17.32 -13.70 6.66
CA GLU A 107 -17.38 -15.11 6.32
C GLU A 107 -16.09 -15.68 5.72
N ALA A 108 -15.03 -14.87 5.58
CA ALA A 108 -13.74 -15.36 5.11
C ALA A 108 -13.25 -16.51 6.00
N LEU A 109 -12.83 -17.60 5.35
CA LEU A 109 -12.31 -18.76 6.08
C LEU A 109 -10.98 -18.41 6.73
N THR A 110 -10.78 -18.88 7.96
CA THR A 110 -9.50 -18.75 8.64
C THR A 110 -8.45 -19.64 7.96
N GLY A 111 -7.20 -19.18 7.91
CA GLY A 111 -6.09 -19.96 7.38
C GLY A 111 -5.05 -19.08 6.67
N HIS A 112 -4.17 -19.73 5.92
CA HIS A 112 -3.08 -19.08 5.19
C HIS A 112 -3.53 -18.66 3.79
N TYR A 113 -3.11 -17.46 3.40
CA TYR A 113 -3.41 -16.83 2.12
C TYR A 113 -2.10 -16.28 1.53
N HIS A 114 -2.02 -16.23 0.21
CA HIS A 114 -0.99 -15.50 -0.51
C HIS A 114 -1.47 -14.10 -0.84
N LEU A 115 -0.61 -13.12 -0.59
CA LEU A 115 -0.74 -11.75 -1.07
C LEU A 115 0.32 -11.54 -2.15
N HIS A 116 -0.13 -11.22 -3.37
CA HIS A 116 0.71 -10.81 -4.48
C HIS A 116 0.56 -9.30 -4.69
N PHE A 117 1.67 -8.59 -4.68
CA PHE A 117 1.74 -7.15 -4.93
C PHE A 117 2.62 -6.89 -6.14
N VAL A 118 2.05 -6.31 -7.20
CA VAL A 118 2.74 -6.14 -8.47
C VAL A 118 2.70 -4.69 -8.92
N VAL A 119 3.87 -4.09 -9.15
CA VAL A 119 4.00 -2.79 -9.81
C VAL A 119 4.39 -3.02 -11.26
N THR A 120 3.59 -2.48 -12.19
CA THR A 120 3.90 -2.48 -13.63
C THR A 120 4.13 -1.04 -14.09
N ASP A 121 5.25 -0.76 -14.77
CA ASP A 121 5.52 0.56 -15.36
C ASP A 121 4.88 0.72 -16.75
N GLN A 122 4.90 1.95 -17.29
CA GLN A 122 4.34 2.26 -18.61
C GLN A 122 5.12 1.64 -19.78
N ARG A 123 6.31 1.07 -19.52
CA ARG A 123 7.12 0.32 -20.49
C ARG A 123 6.87 -1.20 -20.40
N GLY A 124 5.97 -1.63 -19.50
CA GLY A 124 5.61 -3.03 -19.26
C GLY A 124 6.60 -3.80 -18.37
N GLN A 125 7.57 -3.12 -17.75
CA GLN A 125 8.47 -3.74 -16.77
C GLN A 125 7.73 -3.93 -15.44
N LYS A 126 8.09 -4.98 -14.71
CA LYS A 126 7.41 -5.36 -13.47
C LYS A 126 8.36 -5.51 -12.30
N LYS A 127 7.85 -5.25 -11.11
CA LYS A 127 8.40 -5.69 -9.83
C LYS A 127 7.27 -6.37 -9.05
N GLU A 128 7.59 -7.50 -8.45
CA GLU A 128 6.64 -8.33 -7.72
C GLU A 128 7.16 -8.51 -6.29
N PHE A 129 6.23 -8.52 -5.34
CA PHE A 129 6.43 -8.90 -3.96
C PHE A 129 5.31 -9.87 -3.58
N GLU A 130 5.68 -10.96 -2.92
CA GLU A 130 4.74 -12.00 -2.50
C GLU A 130 4.98 -12.33 -1.04
N VAL A 131 3.91 -12.56 -0.30
CA VAL A 131 4.00 -13.00 1.08
C VAL A 131 2.79 -13.82 1.50
N GLU A 132 3.02 -14.74 2.43
CA GLU A 132 1.93 -15.40 3.13
C GLU A 132 1.36 -14.47 4.22
N ILE A 133 0.04 -14.43 4.33
CA ILE A 133 -0.71 -13.81 5.43
C ILE A 133 -1.60 -14.84 6.10
N GLU A 134 -1.94 -14.64 7.37
CA GLU A 134 -2.85 -15.49 8.12
C GLU A 134 -4.16 -14.75 8.43
N ILE A 135 -5.29 -15.26 7.96
CA ILE A 135 -6.61 -14.78 8.36
C ILE A 135 -7.08 -15.56 9.59
N LYS A 136 -7.38 -14.84 10.66
CA LYS A 136 -7.94 -15.36 11.91
C LYS A 136 -9.39 -14.93 12.09
N ASN A 137 -10.06 -15.51 13.07
CA ASN A 137 -11.37 -15.06 13.50
C ASN A 137 -11.37 -14.95 15.02
N ASP A 138 -11.53 -13.73 15.52
CA ASP A 138 -11.78 -13.46 16.94
C ASP A 138 -12.83 -12.34 17.05
N PRO A 139 -14.13 -12.69 17.13
CA PRO A 139 -15.21 -11.72 17.18
C PRO A 139 -15.28 -10.98 18.54
N THR A 140 -14.35 -11.25 19.45
CA THR A 140 -14.27 -10.58 20.74
C THR A 140 -13.17 -9.51 20.80
N LEU A 141 -12.39 -9.35 19.72
CA LEU A 141 -11.48 -8.20 19.58
C LEU A 141 -12.27 -6.89 19.45
N PRO A 142 -11.68 -5.76 19.87
CA PRO A 142 -12.21 -4.46 19.50
C PRO A 142 -12.29 -4.27 17.98
N SER A 143 -13.22 -3.43 17.53
CA SER A 143 -13.37 -2.97 16.15
C SER A 143 -13.75 -1.49 16.16
N ILE A 144 -13.54 -0.81 15.03
CA ILE A 144 -13.99 0.56 14.82
C ILE A 144 -14.77 0.68 13.51
N SER A 145 -15.53 1.77 13.34
CA SER A 145 -15.92 2.25 12.02
C SER A 145 -14.71 2.83 11.27
N GLU A 146 -14.92 3.47 10.13
CA GLU A 146 -13.88 4.29 9.50
C GLU A 146 -13.29 5.29 10.52
N LEU A 147 -11.97 5.48 10.47
CA LEU A 147 -11.25 6.46 11.28
C LEU A 147 -11.20 7.76 10.49
N ASP A 148 -11.93 8.78 10.94
CA ASP A 148 -11.94 10.09 10.28
C ASP A 148 -10.86 10.99 10.88
N LEU A 149 -9.94 11.47 10.04
CA LEU A 149 -8.85 12.37 10.40
C LEU A 149 -8.99 13.70 9.66
N ALA A 150 -8.92 14.81 10.41
CA ALA A 150 -8.93 16.14 9.81
C ALA A 150 -7.96 17.10 10.50
N LEU A 151 -7.21 17.85 9.71
CA LEU A 151 -6.37 18.94 10.21
C LEU A 151 -7.19 20.21 10.43
N GLU A 152 -7.13 20.73 11.65
CA GLU A 152 -7.83 21.95 12.08
C GLU A 152 -6.83 23.01 12.59
N ASP A 153 -7.32 24.22 12.87
CA ASP A 153 -6.53 25.37 13.34
C ASP A 153 -5.24 25.61 12.52
N GLY A 154 -5.37 25.61 11.19
CA GLY A 154 -4.21 25.78 10.29
C GLY A 154 -3.20 24.63 10.35
N GLY A 155 -3.65 23.44 10.79
CA GLY A 155 -2.86 22.23 10.99
C GLY A 155 -2.27 22.09 12.39
N ALA A 156 -2.53 23.01 13.32
CA ALA A 156 -2.04 22.89 14.70
C ALA A 156 -2.78 21.82 15.51
N GLU A 157 -3.98 21.43 15.07
CA GLU A 157 -4.82 20.45 15.73
C GLU A 157 -5.20 19.32 14.77
N LEU A 158 -5.23 18.09 15.28
CA LEU A 158 -5.75 16.93 14.57
C LEU A 158 -7.07 16.51 15.22
N HIS A 159 -8.16 16.64 14.47
CA HIS A 159 -9.43 16.02 14.78
C HIS A 159 -9.36 14.53 14.41
N LEU A 160 -9.88 13.69 15.30
CA LEU A 160 -10.00 12.25 15.11
C LEU A 160 -11.34 11.76 15.63
N GLU A 161 -12.09 11.04 14.79
CA GLU A 161 -13.41 10.51 15.12
C GLU A 161 -13.62 9.07 14.62
N THR A 162 -14.21 8.22 15.46
CA THR A 162 -14.65 6.87 15.07
C THR A 162 -15.64 6.27 16.08
N ASP A 163 -16.48 5.34 15.65
CA ASP A 163 -17.31 4.53 16.55
C ASP A 163 -16.56 3.25 16.95
N ILE A 164 -16.29 3.09 18.25
CA ILE A 164 -15.62 1.92 18.81
C ILE A 164 -16.66 0.88 19.24
N THR A 165 -16.43 -0.39 18.91
CA THR A 165 -17.08 -1.56 19.52
C THR A 165 -16.02 -2.42 20.21
N ALA A 166 -16.15 -2.66 21.52
CA ALA A 166 -15.27 -3.51 22.30
C ALA A 166 -16.09 -4.53 23.10
N PRO A 167 -16.19 -5.80 22.64
CA PRO A 167 -17.03 -6.82 23.28
C PRO A 167 -16.72 -7.05 24.76
N ASN A 168 -15.44 -6.97 25.16
CA ASN A 168 -15.04 -7.11 26.57
C ASN A 168 -14.92 -5.78 27.32
N LYS A 169 -15.59 -4.72 26.82
CA LYS A 169 -15.60 -3.36 27.35
C LYS A 169 -14.27 -2.63 27.23
N ILE A 170 -14.32 -1.36 26.84
CA ILE A 170 -13.12 -0.53 26.67
C ILE A 170 -12.41 -0.35 28.03
N ALA A 171 -11.10 -0.60 28.07
CA ALA A 171 -10.24 -0.26 29.19
C ALA A 171 -9.49 1.06 28.96
N LYS A 172 -8.97 1.26 27.74
CA LYS A 172 -8.18 2.43 27.34
C LYS A 172 -8.16 2.54 25.81
N VAL A 173 -8.01 3.76 25.31
CA VAL A 173 -7.65 4.01 23.90
C VAL A 173 -6.32 4.75 23.88
N GLU A 174 -5.39 4.29 23.07
CA GLU A 174 -4.13 4.96 22.79
C GLU A 174 -4.14 5.47 21.35
N VAL A 175 -3.62 6.67 21.14
CA VAL A 175 -3.41 7.24 19.81
C VAL A 175 -1.95 7.64 19.72
N GLU A 176 -1.20 7.01 18.83
CA GLU A 176 0.16 7.37 18.49
C GLU A 176 0.16 8.09 17.14
N ILE A 177 0.88 9.22 17.07
CA ILE A 177 1.19 9.90 15.82
C ILE A 177 2.67 9.63 15.54
N HIS A 178 2.95 8.98 14.42
CA HIS A 178 4.29 8.53 14.04
C HIS A 178 4.75 9.19 12.73
N GLY A 179 6.03 9.56 12.65
CA GLY A 179 6.61 10.22 11.49
C GLY A 179 7.97 10.86 11.78
N ASN A 180 8.24 12.04 11.22
CA ASN A 180 9.45 12.81 11.58
C ASN A 180 9.34 13.52 12.95
N TRP A 181 8.19 13.36 13.60
CA TRP A 181 7.87 13.72 14.97
C TRP A 181 6.90 12.68 15.52
N GLU A 182 7.03 12.37 16.81
CA GLU A 182 6.25 11.32 17.46
C GLU A 182 5.55 11.86 18.70
N LYS A 183 4.31 11.44 18.92
CA LYS A 183 3.58 11.71 20.16
C LYS A 183 2.49 10.68 20.40
N GLU A 184 2.42 10.22 21.64
CA GLU A 184 1.39 9.30 22.11
C GLU A 184 0.40 10.00 23.05
N PHE A 185 -0.88 9.67 22.92
CA PHE A 185 -1.97 10.12 23.75
C PHE A 185 -2.70 8.91 24.32
N SER A 186 -2.95 8.91 25.63
CA SER A 186 -3.69 7.84 26.31
C SER A 186 -5.00 8.39 26.89
N PHE A 187 -6.11 7.75 26.57
CA PHE A 187 -7.46 8.13 26.99
C PHE A 187 -8.06 7.07 27.92
N THR A 188 -8.49 7.51 29.09
CA THR A 188 -9.20 6.70 30.10
C THR A 188 -10.42 7.44 30.63
N ASP A 189 -11.17 8.05 29.74
CA ASP A 189 -12.32 8.88 30.10
C ASP A 189 -13.38 8.06 30.85
N ALA A 190 -13.91 8.62 31.94
CA ALA A 190 -14.93 7.93 32.75
C ALA A 190 -16.21 7.58 31.97
N ALA A 191 -16.51 8.32 30.90
CA ALA A 191 -17.64 8.04 30.02
C ALA A 191 -17.37 6.89 29.03
N MET A 192 -16.10 6.61 28.72
CA MET A 192 -15.66 5.60 27.75
C MET A 192 -15.34 4.26 28.43
N VAL A 193 -14.59 4.29 29.52
CA VAL A 193 -14.12 3.07 30.20
C VAL A 193 -15.31 2.24 30.69
N GLY A 194 -15.32 0.95 30.37
CA GLY A 194 -16.38 0.02 30.72
C GLY A 194 -17.53 -0.05 29.72
N GLN A 195 -17.54 0.81 28.68
CA GLN A 195 -18.54 0.73 27.61
C GLN A 195 -18.17 -0.34 26.59
N THR A 196 -19.18 -0.98 25.99
CA THR A 196 -18.97 -1.88 24.84
C THR A 196 -19.08 -1.17 23.51
N ASN A 197 -19.70 0.02 23.47
CA ASN A 197 -19.75 0.88 22.30
C ASN A 197 -19.51 2.32 22.74
N PHE A 198 -18.70 3.07 22.01
CA PHE A 198 -18.40 4.45 22.34
C PHE A 198 -18.07 5.25 21.09
N HIS A 199 -18.69 6.42 20.96
CA HIS A 199 -18.33 7.38 19.94
C HIS A 199 -17.08 8.13 20.39
N PHE A 200 -15.92 7.77 19.82
CA PHE A 200 -14.64 8.35 20.16
C PHE A 200 -14.40 9.57 19.29
N HIS A 201 -14.25 10.73 19.93
CA HIS A 201 -14.03 12.00 19.27
C HIS A 201 -13.00 12.79 20.08
N LYS A 202 -11.89 13.18 19.44
CA LYS A 202 -10.79 13.92 20.07
C LYS A 202 -10.20 14.97 19.15
N HIS A 203 -9.68 16.01 19.79
CA HIS A 203 -8.84 17.03 19.19
C HIS A 203 -7.47 16.95 19.85
N LEU A 204 -6.43 16.71 19.03
CA LEU A 204 -5.06 16.49 19.49
C LEU A 204 -4.18 17.67 19.10
N ASP A 205 -3.49 18.27 20.08
CA ASP A 205 -2.50 19.32 19.81
C ASP A 205 -1.25 18.71 19.17
N ILE A 206 -1.05 19.06 17.90
CA ILE A 206 0.09 18.71 17.04
C ILE A 206 0.83 19.96 16.56
N SER A 207 0.71 21.09 17.27
CA SER A 207 1.36 22.36 16.91
C SER A 207 2.89 22.25 16.85
N ALA A 208 3.47 21.34 17.62
CA ALA A 208 4.92 21.06 17.63
C ALA A 208 5.38 20.14 16.47
N ALA A 209 4.45 19.48 15.78
CA ALA A 209 4.78 18.58 14.68
C ALA A 209 5.29 19.39 13.47
N PRO A 210 6.45 19.07 12.88
CA PRO A 210 6.89 19.67 11.62
C PRO A 210 5.96 19.36 10.45
N LYS A 211 6.13 20.07 9.33
CA LYS A 211 5.56 19.64 8.03
C LYS A 211 6.05 18.22 7.72
N GLY A 212 5.15 17.36 7.26
CA GLY A 212 5.49 15.97 6.95
C GLY A 212 4.28 15.07 6.78
N HIS A 213 4.55 13.83 6.36
CA HIS A 213 3.60 12.74 6.35
C HIS A 213 3.64 12.03 7.71
N TYR A 214 2.47 11.68 8.24
CA TYR A 214 2.34 11.02 9.53
C TYR A 214 1.33 9.89 9.46
N HIS A 215 1.63 8.81 10.17
CA HIS A 215 0.70 7.72 10.46
C HIS A 215 0.08 7.96 11.83
N VAL A 216 -1.17 7.57 11.97
CA VAL A 216 -1.93 7.63 13.22
C VAL A 216 -2.35 6.21 13.58
N HIS A 217 -1.79 5.69 14.66
CA HIS A 217 -2.12 4.36 15.18
C HIS A 217 -3.09 4.54 16.34
N LEU A 218 -4.36 4.14 16.14
CA LEU A 218 -5.37 4.06 17.18
C LEU A 218 -5.42 2.63 17.73
N LYS A 219 -5.03 2.46 18.99
CA LYS A 219 -5.05 1.18 19.69
C LYS A 219 -6.18 1.16 20.71
N VAL A 220 -7.14 0.26 20.53
CA VAL A 220 -8.21 0.02 21.52
C VAL A 220 -7.83 -1.19 22.36
N ILE A 221 -7.79 -1.00 23.68
CA ILE A 221 -7.52 -2.06 24.66
C ILE A 221 -8.77 -2.29 25.49
N ASP A 222 -9.21 -3.54 25.62
CA ASP A 222 -10.39 -3.93 26.39
C ASP A 222 -10.05 -4.43 27.80
N GLN A 223 -11.07 -4.64 28.65
CA GLN A 223 -10.88 -5.06 30.05
C GLN A 223 -10.49 -6.54 30.19
N ALA A 224 -10.55 -7.33 29.12
CA ALA A 224 -9.98 -8.67 29.07
C ALA A 224 -8.48 -8.65 28.69
N GLY A 225 -7.93 -7.47 28.40
CA GLY A 225 -6.55 -7.28 27.96
C GLY A 225 -6.34 -7.62 26.48
N LYS A 226 -7.42 -7.73 25.69
CA LYS A 226 -7.28 -7.82 24.24
C LYS A 226 -7.12 -6.43 23.65
N GLU A 227 -6.36 -6.36 22.58
CA GLU A 227 -6.07 -5.12 21.89
C GLU A 227 -6.19 -5.30 20.38
N LYS A 228 -6.55 -4.21 19.71
CA LYS A 228 -6.49 -4.11 18.25
C LYS A 228 -6.09 -2.69 17.87
N GLU A 229 -5.20 -2.61 16.90
CA GLU A 229 -4.71 -1.35 16.35
C GLU A 229 -5.34 -1.10 14.98
N PHE A 230 -5.61 0.16 14.70
CA PHE A 230 -6.15 0.67 13.46
C PHE A 230 -5.28 1.85 13.04
N GLU A 231 -5.11 2.01 11.74
CA GLU A 231 -4.18 2.98 11.20
C GLU A 231 -4.87 3.83 10.13
N ASP A 232 -4.52 5.12 10.10
CA ASP A 232 -4.74 5.99 8.95
C ASP A 232 -3.61 7.03 8.91
N HIS A 233 -3.56 7.90 7.91
CA HIS A 233 -2.46 8.83 7.70
C HIS A 233 -2.92 10.25 7.37
N PHE A 234 -2.04 11.24 7.56
CA PHE A 234 -2.29 12.60 7.12
C PHE A 234 -1.00 13.32 6.70
N ASP A 235 -1.16 14.31 5.81
CA ASP A 235 -0.07 15.20 5.39
C ASP A 235 -0.22 16.56 6.07
N LYS A 236 0.70 16.89 6.97
CA LYS A 236 0.78 18.21 7.60
C LYS A 236 1.43 19.22 6.64
N PRO A 237 0.77 20.35 6.31
CA PRO A 237 1.24 21.32 5.31
C PRO A 237 2.45 22.15 5.75
#